data_AF-X0YZW7-F1
#
_entry.id   AF-X0YZW7-F1
#
_cell.length_a   1.000
_cell.length_b   1.000
_cell.length_c   1.000
_cell.angle_alpha   90.00
_cell.angle_beta   90.00
_cell.angle_gamma   90.00
#
_symmetry.space_group_name_H-M   'P 1'
#
loop_
_entity.id
_entity.type
_entity.pdbx_description
1 polymer ?
#
loop_
_entity_poly.entity_id
_entity_poly.type
_entity_poly.pdbx_seq_one_letter_code
_entity_poly.pdbx_strand_id
1 'polypeptide(L)'
;MAIRDSRLDMAAFYLLWQGGLRVCELEDLTLNDLYLQQRRILIRRGKGLKDRTIYLTEAAAAALEAYLEVRGPGNSSHLFLYRNKPISKDLVCSRSSRVPAAKTSTRANNR
;
A
#
# COMPACT_ATOMS: atom_id res chain seq x y z
N MET A 1 14.14 10.27 -4.93
CA MET A 1 13.30 9.42 -5.81
C MET A 1 13.36 7.95 -5.42
N ALA A 2 14.53 7.30 -5.37
CA ALA A 2 14.65 5.87 -5.05
C ALA A 2 13.98 5.43 -3.73
N ILE A 3 14.04 6.28 -2.70
CA ILE A 3 13.44 6.01 -1.39
C ILE A 3 11.91 5.93 -1.45
N ARG A 4 11.26 6.80 -2.25
CA ARG A 4 9.81 6.80 -2.44
C ARG A 4 9.37 5.54 -3.17
N ASP A 5 10.09 5.16 -4.21
CA ASP A 5 9.78 3.97 -5.01
C ASP A 5 9.92 2.70 -4.16
N SER A 6 10.97 2.58 -3.35
CA SER A 6 11.16 1.43 -2.46
C SER A 6 10.07 1.34 -1.37
N ARG A 7 9.66 2.47 -0.79
CA ARG A 7 8.55 2.51 0.18
C ARG A 7 7.20 2.19 -0.47
N LEU A 8 6.98 2.65 -1.71
CA LEU A 8 5.82 2.28 -2.50
C LEU A 8 5.75 0.78 -2.70
N ASP A 9 6.85 0.18 -3.18
CA ASP A 9 6.90 -1.25 -3.49
C ASP A 9 6.64 -2.09 -2.23
N MET A 10 7.21 -1.69 -1.08
CA MET A 10 6.98 -2.36 0.21
C MET A 10 5.54 -2.23 0.69
N ALA A 11 4.95 -1.02 0.66
CA ALA A 11 3.56 -0.82 1.04
C ALA A 11 2.60 -1.60 0.12
N ALA A 12 2.83 -1.56 -1.19
CA ALA A 12 2.05 -2.33 -2.15
C ALA A 12 2.17 -3.83 -1.92
N PHE A 13 3.37 -4.33 -1.64
CA PHE A 13 3.61 -5.73 -1.33
C PHE A 13 2.83 -6.19 -0.09
N TYR A 14 2.88 -5.43 1.02
CA TYR A 14 2.15 -5.79 2.23
C TYR A 14 0.63 -5.79 2.02
N LEU A 15 0.09 -4.83 1.25
CA LEU A 15 -1.32 -4.81 0.94
C LEU A 15 -1.74 -6.01 0.08
N LEU A 16 -0.98 -6.35 -0.95
CA LEU A 16 -1.27 -7.52 -1.78
C LEU A 16 -1.14 -8.83 -1.00
N TRP A 17 -0.09 -8.96 -0.19
CA TRP A 17 0.23 -10.18 0.55
C TRP A 17 -0.66 -10.39 1.79
N GLN A 18 -0.72 -9.41 2.69
CA GLN A 18 -1.45 -9.53 3.94
C GLN A 18 -2.90 -9.05 3.83
N GLY A 19 -3.14 -7.99 3.07
CA GLY A 19 -4.48 -7.44 2.88
C GLY A 19 -5.33 -8.22 1.88
N GLY A 20 -4.72 -9.10 1.08
CA GLY A 20 -5.41 -9.87 0.04
C GLY A 20 -6.11 -8.96 -1.00
N LEU A 21 -5.56 -7.77 -1.24
CA LEU A 21 -6.04 -6.89 -2.31
C LEU A 21 -5.66 -7.49 -3.66
N ARG A 22 -6.53 -7.31 -4.64
CA ARG A 22 -6.15 -7.50 -6.04
C ARG A 22 -5.36 -6.30 -6.52
N VAL A 23 -4.52 -6.50 -7.53
CA VAL A 23 -3.75 -5.40 -8.15
C VAL A 23 -4.66 -4.26 -8.65
N CYS A 24 -5.82 -4.59 -9.24
CA CYS A 24 -6.82 -3.59 -9.65
C CYS A 24 -7.41 -2.82 -8.46
N GLU A 25 -7.67 -3.50 -7.33
CA GLU A 25 -8.20 -2.85 -6.12
C GLU A 25 -7.17 -1.89 -5.51
N LEU A 26 -5.88 -2.20 -5.65
CA LEU A 26 -4.78 -1.35 -5.19
C LEU A 26 -4.57 -0.11 -6.06
N GLU A 27 -4.79 -0.23 -7.38
CA GLU A 27 -4.74 0.88 -8.34
C GLU A 27 -5.84 1.91 -8.09
N ASP A 28 -7.07 1.44 -7.83
CA ASP A 28 -8.23 2.31 -7.58
C ASP A 28 -8.32 2.86 -6.15
N LEU A 29 -7.44 2.41 -5.25
CA LEU A 29 -7.52 2.77 -3.84
C LEU A 29 -7.23 4.25 -3.62
N THR A 30 -8.10 4.94 -2.86
CA THR A 30 -7.96 6.37 -2.58
C THR A 30 -7.56 6.65 -1.13
N LEU A 31 -7.06 7.85 -0.87
CA LEU A 31 -6.76 8.32 0.50
C LEU A 31 -8.01 8.35 1.40
N ASN A 32 -9.19 8.54 0.83
CA ASN A 32 -10.45 8.58 1.58
C ASN A 32 -10.92 7.20 2.05
N ASP A 33 -10.33 6.15 1.50
CA ASP A 33 -10.64 4.76 1.84
C ASP A 33 -9.75 4.23 2.97
N LEU A 34 -8.79 5.04 3.42
CA LEU A 34 -7.84 4.71 4.46
C LEU A 34 -8.27 5.21 5.83
N TYR A 35 -8.34 4.27 6.76
CA TYR A 35 -8.61 4.54 8.16
C TYR A 35 -7.44 4.04 9.00
N LEU A 36 -6.33 4.79 8.97
CA LEU A 36 -5.07 4.42 9.63
C LEU A 36 -5.24 4.24 11.15
N GLN A 37 -6.02 5.11 11.80
CA GLN A 37 -6.33 5.03 13.23
C GLN A 37 -6.99 3.70 13.60
N GLN A 38 -7.78 3.14 12.70
CA GLN A 38 -8.47 1.85 12.88
C GLN A 38 -7.75 0.70 12.17
N ARG A 39 -6.58 0.96 11.57
CA ARG A 39 -5.80 0.04 10.73
C ARG A 39 -6.68 -0.73 9.76
N ARG A 40 -7.60 -0.03 9.08
CA ARG A 40 -8.51 -0.65 8.12
C ARG A 40 -8.54 0.10 6.80
N ILE A 41 -8.79 -0.63 5.73
CA ILE A 41 -8.97 -0.09 4.38
C ILE A 41 -10.35 -0.50 3.88
N LEU A 42 -11.07 0.46 3.32
CA LEU A 42 -12.32 0.22 2.63
C LEU A 42 -12.05 -0.09 1.16
N ILE A 43 -12.27 -1.32 0.73
CA ILE A 43 -12.19 -1.68 -0.68
C ILE A 43 -13.57 -1.47 -1.29
N ARG A 44 -13.70 -0.42 -2.09
CA ARG A 44 -14.93 -0.12 -2.84
C ARG A 44 -15.01 -0.98 -4.10
N ARG A 45 -16.23 -1.33 -4.51
CA ARG A 45 -16.49 -2.05 -5.78
C ARG A 45 -15.72 -3.37 -5.90
N GLY A 46 -15.68 -4.14 -4.81
CA GLY A 46 -15.15 -5.50 -4.85
C GLY A 46 -15.96 -6.41 -5.79
N LYS A 47 -15.52 -7.67 -5.94
CA LYS A 47 -16.21 -8.68 -6.77
C LYS A 47 -17.69 -8.76 -6.38
N GLY A 48 -18.58 -8.47 -7.34
CA GLY A 48 -20.04 -8.42 -7.12
C GLY A 48 -20.58 -7.08 -6.63
N LEU A 49 -19.83 -5.98 -6.81
CA LEU A 49 -20.20 -4.61 -6.42
C LEU A 49 -20.41 -4.42 -4.91
N LYS A 50 -19.84 -5.30 -4.09
CA LYS A 50 -19.91 -5.20 -2.65
C LYS A 50 -18.65 -4.58 -2.09
N ASP A 51 -18.84 -3.64 -1.18
CA ASP A 51 -17.74 -3.05 -0.43
C ASP A 51 -17.31 -4.01 0.68
N ARG A 52 -16.00 -4.08 0.91
CA ARG A 52 -15.45 -4.87 2.02
C ARG A 52 -14.43 -4.04 2.78
N THR A 53 -14.35 -4.26 4.08
CA THR A 53 -13.29 -3.69 4.91
C THR A 53 -12.25 -4.76 5.17
N ILE A 54 -10.98 -4.43 4.96
CA ILE A 54 -9.85 -5.27 5.35
C ILE A 54 -9.14 -4.63 6.52
N TYR A 55 -8.58 -5.46 7.40
CA TYR A 55 -7.76 -5.01 8.52
C TYR A 55 -6.30 -5.22 8.18
N LEU A 56 -5.49 -4.22 8.47
CA LEU A 56 -4.06 -4.23 8.27
C LEU A 56 -3.38 -4.78 9.52
N THR A 57 -2.33 -5.57 9.31
CA THR A 57 -1.40 -5.87 10.41
C THR A 57 -0.60 -4.61 10.76
N GLU A 58 0.05 -4.62 11.91
CA GLU A 58 0.95 -3.55 12.32
C GLU A 58 2.07 -3.29 11.31
N ALA A 59 2.65 -4.34 10.71
CA ALA A 59 3.69 -4.20 9.71
C ALA A 59 3.18 -3.53 8.42
N ALA A 60 1.98 -3.89 7.97
CA ALA A 60 1.37 -3.27 6.79
C ALA A 60 1.01 -1.80 7.04
N ALA A 61 0.48 -1.49 8.22
CA ALA A 61 0.17 -0.12 8.62
C ALA A 61 1.44 0.74 8.68
N ALA A 62 2.50 0.25 9.33
CA ALA A 62 3.78 0.97 9.43
C ALA A 62 4.43 1.20 8.06
N ALA A 63 4.41 0.20 7.17
CA ALA A 63 4.92 0.37 5.81
C ALA A 63 4.12 1.41 5.01
N LEU A 64 2.79 1.45 5.22
CA LEU A 64 1.92 2.40 4.56
C LEU A 64 2.10 3.83 5.09
N GLU A 65 2.22 4.01 6.39
CA GLU A 65 2.53 5.29 7.03
C GLU A 65 3.88 5.83 6.53
N ALA A 66 4.91 4.98 6.51
CA ALA A 66 6.22 5.34 5.97
C ALA A 66 6.15 5.77 4.49
N TYR A 67 5.25 5.20 3.69
CA TYR A 67 5.02 5.66 2.32
C TYR A 67 4.28 7.01 2.27
N LEU A 68 3.28 7.22 3.10
CA LEU A 68 2.50 8.46 3.14
C LEU A 68 3.37 9.68 3.49
N GLU A 69 4.36 9.51 4.37
CA GLU A 69 5.35 10.55 4.69
C GLU A 69 6.15 11.02 3.46
N VAL A 70 6.48 10.11 2.54
CA VAL A 70 7.32 10.38 1.36
C VAL A 70 6.54 10.53 0.06
N ARG A 71 5.21 10.31 0.10
CA ARG A 71 4.32 10.35 -1.09
C ARG A 71 4.41 11.70 -1.80
N GLY A 72 4.46 12.79 -1.03
CA GLY A 72 4.43 14.17 -1.52
C GLY A 72 3.06 14.61 -2.03
N PRO A 73 2.93 15.88 -2.47
CA PRO A 73 1.71 16.39 -3.06
C PRO A 73 1.51 15.73 -4.43
N GLY A 74 0.45 14.94 -4.56
CA GLY A 74 -0.01 14.42 -5.84
C GLY A 74 -1.30 15.10 -6.22
N ASN A 75 -1.46 15.45 -7.50
CA ASN A 75 -2.70 16.00 -8.06
C ASN A 75 -3.84 14.96 -8.16
N SER A 76 -3.77 13.89 -7.38
CA SER A 76 -4.66 12.75 -7.47
C SER A 76 -4.99 12.24 -6.06
N SER A 77 -6.25 11.85 -5.88
CA SER A 77 -6.78 11.23 -4.67
C SER A 77 -6.33 9.78 -4.49
N HIS A 78 -5.72 9.18 -5.51
CA HIS A 78 -5.20 7.82 -5.46
C HIS A 78 -4.10 7.70 -4.41
N LEU A 79 -4.14 6.62 -3.64
CA LEU A 79 -3.17 6.34 -2.58
C LEU A 79 -1.76 6.23 -3.17
N PHE A 80 -1.60 5.34 -4.14
CA PHE A 80 -0.30 5.05 -4.75
C PHE A 80 -0.05 5.90 -5.99
N LEU A 81 1.08 6.62 -5.95
CA LEU A 81 1.54 7.46 -7.03
C LEU A 81 2.94 7.07 -7.46
N TYR A 82 3.11 6.89 -8.77
CA TYR A 82 4.41 6.74 -9.41
C TYR A 82 4.68 7.95 -10.32
N ARG A 83 5.80 8.66 -10.10
CA ARG A 83 6.12 9.91 -10.82
C ARG A 83 4.96 10.92 -10.84
N ASN A 84 4.26 11.06 -9.71
CA ASN A 84 3.09 11.92 -9.50
C ASN A 84 1.84 11.57 -10.34
N LYS A 85 1.82 10.40 -10.97
CA LYS A 85 0.62 9.85 -11.63
C LYS A 85 0.10 8.64 -10.85
N PRO A 86 -1.20 8.31 -10.96
CA PRO A 86 -1.73 7.06 -10.43
C PRO A 86 -0.92 5.86 -10.91
N ILE A 87 -0.67 4.89 -10.03
CA ILE A 87 0.03 3.68 -10.41
C ILE A 87 -0.87 2.83 -11.31
N SER A 88 -0.33 2.32 -12.41
CA SER A 88 -1.04 1.38 -13.29
C SER A 88 -0.86 -0.06 -12.81
N LYS A 89 -1.86 -0.91 -12.99
CA LYS A 89 -1.76 -2.37 -12.74
C LYS A 89 -0.49 -3.01 -13.28
N ASP A 90 -0.07 -2.65 -14.49
CA ASP A 90 1.10 -3.24 -15.14
C ASP A 90 2.41 -2.84 -14.44
N LEU A 91 2.46 -1.63 -13.88
CA LEU A 91 3.58 -1.16 -13.07
C LEU A 91 3.66 -1.90 -11.73
N VAL A 92 2.52 -2.16 -11.09
CA VAL A 92 2.51 -2.94 -9.84
C VAL A 92 3.01 -4.37 -10.09
N CYS A 93 2.49 -5.02 -11.14
CA CYS A 93 2.83 -6.39 -11.48
C CYS A 93 4.32 -6.56 -11.86
N SER A 94 4.86 -5.63 -12.64
CA SER A 94 6.28 -5.67 -13.07
C SER A 94 7.29 -5.30 -11.97
N ARG A 95 6.82 -4.71 -10.86
CA ARG A 95 7.67 -4.28 -9.73
C ARG A 95 7.55 -5.17 -8.50
N SER A 96 6.41 -5.82 -8.27
CA SER A 96 6.25 -6.76 -7.15
C SER A 96 7.23 -7.95 -7.23
N SER A 97 7.63 -8.34 -8.45
CA SER A 97 8.69 -9.34 -8.69
C SER A 97 10.10 -8.90 -8.29
N ARG A 98 10.30 -7.61 -8.00
CA ARG A 98 11.60 -7.00 -7.72
C ARG A 98 11.84 -6.67 -6.25
N VAL A 99 10.84 -6.86 -5.38
CA VAL A 99 10.99 -6.59 -3.95
C VAL A 99 11.96 -7.61 -3.37
N PRO A 100 13.20 -7.22 -2.99
CA PRO A 100 14.07 -8.11 -2.23
C PRO A 100 13.40 -8.33 -0.89
N ALA A 101 13.36 -9.57 -0.39
CA ALA A 101 12.86 -9.85 0.96
C ALA A 101 13.60 -8.95 1.96
N ALA A 102 12.95 -7.87 2.38
CA ALA A 102 13.54 -6.91 3.29
C ALA A 102 13.75 -7.64 4.61
N LYS A 103 15.01 -7.74 5.05
CA LYS A 103 15.36 -8.24 6.38
C LYS A 103 14.66 -7.34 7.38
N THR A 104 13.51 -7.75 7.90
CA THR A 104 12.87 -7.14 9.05
C THR A 104 13.86 -7.24 10.20
N SER A 105 14.54 -6.13 10.48
CA SER A 105 15.19 -5.92 11.76
C SER A 105 14.09 -5.82 12.80
N THR A 106 13.66 -6.98 13.28
CA THR A 106 12.97 -7.09 14.55
C THR A 106 13.98 -6.65 15.61
N ARG A 107 13.95 -5.36 15.94
CA ARG A 107 14.59 -4.87 17.15
C ARG A 107 13.73 -5.41 18.30
N ALA A 108 14.09 -6.62 18.75
CA ALA A 108 13.65 -7.16 20.02
C ALA A 108 13.99 -6.11 21.08
N ASN A 109 12.96 -5.50 21.68
CA ASN A 109 13.13 -4.66 22.84
C ASN A 109 12.87 -5.53 24.07
N ASN A 110 13.90 -5.60 24.90
CA ASN A 110 14.07 -6.41 26.10
C ASN A 110 12.89 -6.30 27.09
N ARG A 111 12.54 -7.44 27.67
CA ARG A 111 12.14 -7.57 29.07
C ARG A 111 13.11 -8.51 29.76
#